data_AF-A0A420YZ44-F1
#
_entry.id   AF-A0A420YZ44-F1
#
_cell.length_a   1.000
_cell.length_b   1.000
_cell.length_c   1.000
_cell.angle_alpha   90.00
_cell.angle_beta   90.00
_cell.angle_gamma   90.00
#
_symmetry.space_group_name_H-M   'P 1'
#
loop_
_entity.id
_entity.type
_entity.pdbx_description
1 polymer ?
#
loop_
_entity_poly.entity_id
_entity_poly.type
_entity_poly.pdbx_seq_one_letter_code
_entity_poly.pdbx_strand_id
1 'polypeptide(L)' 'MTKGFLSEEAQLLGVESRTSSPVRIPRLHEGEQKYQHVETPGLFPAGEGAGYAGGIVSAAIDGENVALALSAYILRQKI' A
#
# COMPACT_ATOMS: atom_id res chain seq x y z
N MET A 1 30.73 -11.23 -8.51
CA MET A 1 29.46 -11.98 -8.64
C MET A 1 29.50 -13.20 -7.75
N THR A 2 28.39 -13.54 -7.10
CA THR A 2 28.31 -14.72 -6.22
C THR A 2 28.53 -16.00 -7.03
N LYS A 3 29.37 -16.92 -6.53
CA LYS A 3 29.64 -18.21 -7.18
C LYS A 3 28.32 -18.96 -7.37
N GLY A 4 28.03 -19.39 -8.60
CA GLY A 4 26.80 -20.12 -8.95
C GLY A 4 25.61 -19.26 -9.37
N PHE A 5 25.68 -17.92 -9.26
CA PHE A 5 24.60 -17.05 -9.73
C PHE A 5 24.55 -16.94 -11.27
N LEU A 6 25.71 -16.96 -11.93
CA LEU A 6 25.84 -16.99 -13.39
C LEU A 6 26.38 -18.37 -13.81
N SER A 7 25.58 -19.15 -14.51
CA SER A 7 25.89 -20.50 -14.99
C SER A 7 25.10 -20.80 -16.27
N GLU A 8 25.66 -21.63 -17.15
CA GLU A 8 24.94 -22.19 -18.31
C GLU A 8 23.75 -23.07 -17.89
N GLU A 9 23.77 -23.58 -16.64
CA GLU A 9 22.69 -24.37 -16.06
C GLU A 9 21.56 -23.51 -15.46
N ALA A 10 21.72 -22.18 -15.42
CA ALA A 10 20.74 -21.28 -14.81
C ALA A 10 19.42 -21.25 -15.61
N GLN A 11 18.29 -21.33 -14.92
CA GLN A 11 16.97 -21.29 -15.54
C GLN A 11 16.32 -19.91 -15.40
N LEU A 12 15.76 -19.41 -16.51
CA LEU A 12 14.90 -18.24 -16.53
C LEU A 12 13.44 -18.71 -16.60
N LEU A 13 12.64 -18.32 -15.61
CA LEU A 13 11.25 -18.77 -15.46
C LEU A 13 10.30 -17.60 -15.63
N GLY A 14 9.69 -17.51 -16.82
CA GLY A 14 8.57 -16.62 -17.09
C GLY A 14 8.84 -15.14 -16.81
N VAL A 15 7.76 -14.37 -16.71
CA VAL A 15 7.80 -12.94 -16.39
C VAL A 15 7.10 -12.69 -15.06
N GLU A 16 7.83 -12.11 -14.12
CA GLU A 16 7.28 -11.63 -12.85
C GLU A 16 6.79 -10.19 -13.04
N SER A 17 5.50 -10.01 -13.33
CA SER A 17 4.93 -8.71 -13.72
C SER A 17 4.23 -7.95 -12.59
N ARG A 18 4.04 -8.58 -11.42
CA ARG A 18 3.21 -8.05 -10.32
C ARG A 18 4.02 -7.88 -9.04
N THR A 19 5.13 -7.17 -9.13
CA THR A 19 6.01 -6.90 -7.98
C THR A 19 5.50 -5.78 -7.08
N SER A 20 4.58 -4.95 -7.58
CA SER A 20 3.90 -3.89 -6.84
C SER A 20 2.63 -3.45 -7.59
N SER A 21 1.82 -2.59 -6.96
CA SER A 21 0.67 -2.01 -7.65
C SER A 21 1.11 -1.14 -8.83
N PRO A 22 0.47 -1.30 -10.01
CA PRO A 22 0.73 -0.45 -11.18
C PRO A 22 0.11 0.94 -11.04
N VAL A 23 -0.64 1.19 -9.97
CA VAL A 23 -1.33 2.46 -9.69
C VAL A 23 -1.10 2.91 -8.26
N ARG A 24 -1.25 4.22 -8.03
CA ARG A 24 -1.38 4.80 -6.70
C ARG A 24 -2.69 5.57 -6.61
N ILE A 25 -3.54 5.19 -5.66
CA ILE A 25 -4.81 5.88 -5.40
C ILE A 25 -4.49 7.07 -4.48
N PRO A 26 -4.68 8.33 -4.89
CA PRO A 26 -4.24 9.48 -4.10
C PRO A 26 -4.90 9.54 -2.73
N ARG A 27 -4.13 9.82 -1.68
CA ARG A 27 -4.65 10.11 -0.34
C ARG A 27 -3.83 11.21 0.33
N LEU A 28 -4.45 11.91 1.27
CA LEU A 28 -3.81 12.98 2.04
C LEU A 28 -2.74 12.40 2.97
N HIS A 29 -1.63 13.11 3.10
CA HIS A 29 -0.46 12.66 3.85
C HIS A 29 -0.34 13.26 5.25
N GLU A 30 -1.06 14.35 5.51
CA GLU A 30 -0.96 15.13 6.74
C GLU A 30 -2.33 15.73 7.11
N GLY A 31 -2.39 16.31 8.30
CA GLY A 31 -3.60 16.94 8.83
C GLY A 31 -4.65 15.94 9.30
N GLU A 32 -5.83 16.47 9.61
CA GLU A 32 -6.91 15.69 10.23
C GLU A 32 -7.56 14.67 9.28
N GLN A 33 -7.44 14.90 7.98
CA GLN A 33 -7.97 14.03 6.93
C GLN A 33 -6.90 13.08 6.36
N LYS A 34 -5.77 12.93 7.07
CA LYS A 34 -4.69 12.00 6.67
C LYS A 34 -5.27 10.62 6.36
N TYR A 35 -4.75 9.99 5.31
CA TYR A 35 -5.17 8.71 4.75
C TYR A 35 -6.48 8.71 3.93
N GLN A 36 -7.23 9.81 3.91
CA GLN A 36 -8.44 9.91 3.09
C GLN A 36 -8.12 10.31 1.64
N HIS A 37 -8.93 9.85 0.69
CA HIS A 37 -8.85 10.26 -0.72
C HIS A 37 -9.01 11.78 -0.86
N VAL A 38 -8.23 12.38 -1.75
CA VAL A 38 -8.15 13.84 -1.92
C VAL A 38 -9.46 14.50 -2.35
N GLU A 39 -10.31 13.75 -3.06
CA GLU A 39 -11.58 14.25 -3.63
C GLU A 39 -12.81 13.46 -3.17
N THR A 40 -12.63 12.39 -2.39
CA THR A 40 -13.72 11.47 -2.04
C THR A 40 -13.75 11.25 -0.53
N PRO A 41 -14.44 12.14 0.22
CA PRO A 41 -14.58 12.00 1.66
C PRO A 41 -15.14 10.64 2.05
N GLY A 42 -14.58 10.01 3.08
CA GLY A 42 -14.95 8.67 3.52
C GLY A 42 -14.26 7.52 2.80
N LEU A 43 -13.52 7.77 1.71
CA LEU A 43 -12.68 6.75 1.05
C LEU A 43 -11.26 6.76 1.63
N PHE A 44 -10.76 5.61 2.10
CA PHE A 44 -9.44 5.46 2.70
C PHE A 44 -8.59 4.39 1.98
N PRO A 45 -7.83 4.76 0.94
CA PRO A 45 -6.97 3.83 0.22
C PRO A 45 -5.84 3.27 1.11
N ALA A 46 -5.64 1.95 1.11
CA ALA A 46 -4.64 1.27 1.95
C ALA A 46 -3.96 0.08 1.26
N GLY A 47 -2.78 -0.26 1.75
CA GLY A 47 -2.02 -1.45 1.38
C GLY A 47 -1.38 -1.36 -0.02
N GLU A 48 -0.96 -2.52 -0.52
CA GLU A 48 -0.23 -2.62 -1.77
C GLU A 48 -1.09 -2.23 -2.98
N GLY A 49 -2.34 -2.69 -3.03
CA GLY A 49 -3.27 -2.35 -4.11
C GLY A 49 -3.56 -0.85 -4.24
N ALA A 50 -3.46 -0.08 -3.14
CA ALA A 50 -3.56 1.38 -3.18
C ALA A 50 -2.23 2.07 -3.53
N GLY A 51 -1.12 1.32 -3.59
CA GLY A 51 0.21 1.83 -3.88
C GLY A 51 0.96 2.38 -2.67
N TYR A 52 0.63 1.95 -1.44
CA TYR A 52 1.24 2.45 -0.19
C TYR A 52 2.00 1.40 0.64
N ALA A 53 2.06 0.16 0.16
CA ALA A 53 2.85 -0.92 0.73
C ALA A 53 3.44 -1.79 -0.39
N GLY A 54 4.38 -2.69 -0.05
CA GLY A 54 5.05 -3.57 -1.01
C GLY A 54 5.39 -4.95 -0.44
N GLY A 55 4.64 -5.39 0.58
CA GLY A 55 4.87 -6.65 1.26
C GLY A 55 4.04 -6.77 2.53
N ILE A 56 3.94 -7.99 3.06
CA ILE A 56 3.03 -8.37 4.14
C ILE A 56 3.07 -7.40 5.34
N VAL A 57 4.27 -7.18 5.89
CA VAL A 57 4.44 -6.33 7.09
C VAL A 57 4.09 -4.87 6.79
N SER A 58 4.55 -4.33 5.66
CA SER A 58 4.22 -2.95 5.28
C SER A 58 2.73 -2.74 5.03
N ALA A 59 2.05 -3.73 4.46
CA ALA A 59 0.61 -3.66 4.20
C ALA A 59 -0.19 -3.74 5.50
N ALA A 60 0.24 -4.55 6.47
CA ALA A 60 -0.37 -4.62 7.79
C ALA A 60 -0.23 -3.29 8.55
N ILE A 61 0.97 -2.70 8.56
CA ILE A 61 1.22 -1.39 9.19
C ILE A 61 0.39 -0.29 8.53
N ASP A 62 0.33 -0.26 7.20
CA ASP A 62 -0.52 0.72 6.50
C ASP A 62 -2.00 0.53 6.83
N GLY A 63 -2.46 -0.71 6.86
CA GLY A 63 -3.84 -1.06 7.21
C GLY A 63 -4.24 -0.65 8.63
N GLU A 64 -3.37 -0.87 9.62
CA GLU A 64 -3.59 -0.43 11.00
C GLU A 64 -3.72 1.10 11.09
N ASN A 65 -2.78 1.83 10.49
CA ASN A 65 -2.80 3.29 10.49
C ASN A 65 -4.07 3.86 9.82
N VAL A 66 -4.47 3.26 8.70
CA VAL A 66 -5.67 3.65 7.97
C VAL A 66 -6.94 3.33 8.78
N ALA A 67 -6.99 2.19 9.46
CA ALA A 67 -8.12 1.82 10.31
C ALA A 67 -8.29 2.79 11.49
N LEU A 68 -7.20 3.23 12.12
CA LEU A 68 -7.23 4.26 13.17
C LEU A 68 -7.76 5.59 12.63
N ALA A 69 -7.32 6.01 11.44
CA ALA A 69 -7.80 7.24 10.80
C ALA A 69 -9.29 7.17 10.45
N LEU A 70 -9.75 6.04 9.89
CA LEU A 70 -11.15 5.78 9.59
C LEU A 70 -12.01 5.81 10.86
N SER A 71 -11.54 5.17 11.93
CA SER A 71 -12.22 5.19 13.24
C SER A 71 -12.42 6.61 13.76
N ALA A 72 -11.35 7.42 13.76
CA ALA A 72 -11.42 8.82 14.17
C ALA A 72 -12.38 9.65 13.31
N TYR A 73 -12.38 9.43 11.99
CA TYR A 73 -13.30 10.09 11.06
C TYR A 73 -14.77 9.76 11.33
N ILE A 74 -15.10 8.48 11.59
CA ILE A 74 -16.47 8.05 11.89
C ILE A 74 -16.95 8.62 13.23
N LEU A 75 -16.09 8.61 14.26
CA LEU A 75 -16.46 9.11 15.59
C LEU A 75 -16.75 10.61 15.60
N ARG A 76 -16.03 11.41 14.81
CA ARG A 76 -16.26 12.86 14.66
C ARG A 76 -17.60 13.21 14.00
N GLN A 77 -18.21 12.31 13.25
CA GLN A 77 -19.50 12.54 12.59
C GLN A 77 -20.72 12.24 13.47
N LYS A 78 -20.52 11.55 14.60
CA LYS A 78 -21.62 11.16 15.51
C LYS A 78 -21.93 12.21 16.58
N ILE A 79 -21.27 13.37 16.54
CA ILE A 79 -21.42 14.48 17.49
C ILE A 79 -21.98 15.68 16.72
#